data_AF-A0A7V0JJ10-F1
#
_entry.id   AF-A0A7V0JJ10-F1
#
_cell.length_a   1.000
_cell.length_b   1.000
_cell.length_c   1.000
_cell.angle_alpha   90.00
_cell.angle_beta   90.00
_cell.angle_gamma   90.00
#
_symmetry.space_group_name_H-M   'P 1'
#
loop_
_entity.id
_entity.type
_entity.pdbx_description
1 polymer ?
#
loop_
_entity_poly.entity_id
_entity_poly.type
_entity_poly.pdbx_seq_one_letter_code
_entity_poly.pdbx_strand_id
1 'polypeptide(L)' 'MIAECPITLACRVKHELSLGSHNIFIAEVVAIHCDDKLVRKDGKADPFPEEQIVYLNKKYWIPRPAE' A
#
# COMPACT_ATOMS: atom_id res chain seq x y z
N MET A 1 -4.24 -7.87 -10.26
CA MET A 1 -3.24 -6.86 -9.81
C MET A 1 -3.25 -5.75 -10.83
N ILE A 2 -2.96 -4.51 -10.45
CA ILE A 2 -2.81 -3.40 -11.40
C ILE A 2 -1.34 -3.41 -11.85
N ALA A 3 -1.08 -3.56 -13.15
CA ALA A 3 0.27 -3.77 -13.67
C ALA A 3 1.16 -2.53 -13.50
N GLU A 4 0.52 -1.35 -13.50
CA GLU A 4 1.16 -0.04 -13.38
C GLU A 4 1.42 0.36 -11.92
N CYS A 5 0.86 -0.37 -10.93
CA CYS A 5 1.10 -0.11 -9.52
C CYS A 5 2.45 -0.72 -9.10
N PRO A 6 3.41 0.09 -8.63
CA PRO A 6 4.78 -0.38 -8.37
C PRO A 6 4.89 -1.28 -7.13
N ILE A 7 3.88 -1.26 -6.25
CA ILE A 7 3.75 -2.14 -5.09
C ILE A 7 2.30 -2.60 -4.98
N THR A 8 2.08 -3.91 -4.85
CA THR A 8 0.77 -4.53 -4.61
C THR A 8 0.87 -5.57 -3.49
N LEU A 9 -0.08 -5.51 -2.55
CA LEU A 9 -0.22 -6.50 -1.48
C LEU A 9 -1.29 -7.52 -1.85
N ALA A 10 -0.93 -8.79 -1.93
CA ALA A 10 -1.88 -9.88 -2.07
C ALA A 10 -2.32 -10.34 -0.68
N CYS A 11 -3.62 -10.26 -0.40
CA CYS A 11 -4.15 -10.46 0.94
C CYS A 11 -5.21 -11.56 0.97
N ARG A 12 -5.23 -12.34 2.06
CA ARG A 12 -6.32 -13.27 2.39
C ARG A 12 -7.11 -12.71 3.57
N VAL A 13 -8.38 -12.38 3.36
CA VAL A 13 -9.26 -11.87 4.41
C VAL A 13 -9.38 -12.88 5.56
N LYS A 14 -9.21 -12.41 6.79
CA LYS A 14 -9.36 -13.20 8.02
C LYS A 14 -10.59 -12.77 8.81
N HIS A 15 -10.90 -11.49 8.80
CA HIS A 15 -12.07 -10.93 9.48
C HIS A 15 -12.69 -9.82 8.65
N GLU A 16 -14.01 -9.71 8.76
CA GLU A 16 -14.79 -8.58 8.29
C GLU A 16 -15.55 -8.01 9.51
N LEU A 17 -15.33 -6.74 9.80
CA LEU A 17 -15.95 -6.06 10.94
C LEU A 17 -16.89 -4.97 10.42
N SER A 18 -18.20 -5.11 10.69
CA SER A 18 -19.20 -4.09 10.36
C SER A 18 -19.20 -2.98 11.41
N LEU A 19 -18.81 -1.77 11.02
CA LEU A 19 -18.68 -0.60 11.92
C LEU A 19 -19.59 0.54 11.49
N GLY A 20 -20.88 0.24 11.32
CA GLY A 20 -21.90 1.20 10.91
C GLY A 20 -21.94 1.35 9.40
N SER A 21 -21.39 2.44 8.86
CA SER A 21 -21.45 2.75 7.43
C SER A 21 -20.38 2.06 6.58
N HIS A 22 -19.40 1.40 7.20
CA HIS A 22 -18.27 0.78 6.52
C HIS A 22 -17.93 -0.58 7.14
N ASN A 23 -17.33 -1.45 6.32
CA ASN A 23 -16.72 -2.69 6.77
C ASN A 23 -15.20 -2.53 6.78
N ILE A 24 -14.56 -2.94 7.88
CA ILE A 24 -13.12 -3.11 7.95
C ILE A 24 -12.79 -4.56 7.61
N PHE A 25 -11.95 -4.77 6.60
CA PHE A 25 -11.38 -6.07 6.27
C PHE A 25 -9.99 -6.19 6.88
N ILE A 26 -9.81 -7.14 7.79
CA ILE A 26 -8.51 -7.48 8.36
C ILE A 26 -8.01 -8.72 7.63
N ALA A 27 -6.83 -8.63 7.02
CA ALA A 27 -6.32 -9.66 6.12
C ALA A 27 -4.84 -9.96 6.37
N GLU A 28 -4.47 -11.21 6.14
CA GLU A 28 -3.08 -11.67 6.13
C GLU A 28 -2.45 -11.34 4.76
N VAL A 29 -1.28 -10.71 4.77
CA VAL A 29 -0.48 -10.52 3.55
C VAL A 29 0.18 -11.85 3.19
N VAL A 30 -0.25 -12.45 2.08
CA VAL A 30 0.24 -13.76 1.62
C VAL A 30 1.34 -13.64 0.57
N ALA A 31 1.40 -12.51 -0.14
CA ALA A 31 2.49 -12.17 -1.05
C ALA A 31 2.57 -10.66 -1.25
N ILE A 32 3.76 -10.20 -1.67
CA ILE A 32 4.02 -8.81 -2.07
C ILE A 32 4.56 -8.86 -3.49
N HIS A 33 3.94 -8.10 -4.40
CA HIS A 33 4.49 -7.85 -5.72
C HIS A 33 5.05 -6.42 -5.74
N CYS A 34 6.28 -6.27 -6.20
CA CYS A 34 7.01 -5.01 -6.16
C CYS A 34 7.91 -4.92 -7.38
N ASP A 35 8.04 -3.73 -7.97
CA ASP A 35 9.04 -3.48 -9.00
C ASP A 35 10.45 -3.74 -8.44
N ASP A 36 11.31 -4.39 -9.22
CA ASP A 36 12.69 -4.73 -8.82
C ASP A 36 13.50 -3.51 -8.35
N LYS A 37 13.24 -2.34 -8.95
CA LYS A 37 13.88 -1.06 -8.58
C LYS A 37 13.57 -0.60 -7.15
N LEU A 38 12.49 -1.11 -6.56
CA LEU A 38 12.04 -0.79 -5.20
C LEU A 38 12.38 -1.91 -4.21
N VAL A 39 13.02 -3.00 -4.64
CA VAL A 39 13.48 -4.05 -3.74
C VAL A 39 14.83 -3.68 -3.17
N ARG A 40 14.89 -3.55 -1.84
CA ARG A 40 16.12 -3.28 -1.10
C ARG A 40 17.05 -4.50 -1.14
N LYS A 41 18.33 -4.27 -0.83
CA LYS A 41 19.36 -5.34 -0.73
C LYS A 41 19.01 -6.46 0.26
N ASP A 42 18.19 -6.16 1.28
CA ASP A 42 17.72 -7.14 2.27
C ASP A 42 16.48 -7.92 1.80
N GLY A 43 16.08 -7.78 0.53
CA GLY A 43 14.95 -8.48 -0.08
C GLY A 43 13.59 -7.91 0.32
N LYS A 44 13.56 -6.77 1.02
CA LYS A 44 12.31 -6.10 1.40
C LYS A 44 11.92 -5.05 0.38
N ALA A 45 10.63 -4.89 0.14
CA ALA A 45 10.12 -3.74 -0.61
C ALA A 45 10.42 -2.45 0.15
N ASP A 46 10.87 -1.41 -0.56
CA ASP A 46 10.97 -0.06 -0.04
C ASP A 46 9.59 0.62 -0.16
N PRO A 47 8.90 0.87 0.97
CA PRO A 47 7.59 1.47 0.94
C PRO A 47 7.62 2.99 0.72
N PHE A 48 8.77 3.62 0.52
CA PHE A 48 8.88 5.07 0.28
C PHE A 48 9.38 5.42 -1.14
N PRO A 49 8.63 5.09 -2.21
CA PRO A 49 8.86 5.78 -3.46
C PRO A 49 8.50 7.26 -3.27
N GLU A 50 9.33 8.16 -3.79
CA GLU A 50 9.13 9.63 -3.79
C GLU A 50 7.81 10.08 -4.47
N GLU A 51 7.04 9.13 -5.00
CA GLU A 51 5.88 9.31 -5.85
C GLU A 51 4.57 8.78 -5.24
N GLN A 52 4.54 8.45 -3.95
CA GLN A 52 3.27 8.08 -3.30
C GLN A 52 2.26 9.22 -3.35
N ILE A 53 1.01 8.88 -3.64
CA ILE A 53 -0.09 9.84 -3.59
C ILE A 53 -0.82 9.74 -2.26
N VAL A 54 -1.14 10.89 -1.67
CA VAL A 54 -1.98 11.01 -0.47
C VAL A 54 -3.26 11.73 -0.86
N TYR A 55 -4.39 11.15 -0.51
CA TYR A 55 -5.68 11.81 -0.62
C TYR A 55 -6.07 12.41 0.74
N LEU A 56 -6.24 13.73 0.77
CA LEU A 56 -6.68 14.43 1.97
C LEU A 56 -7.53 15.64 1.60
N ASN A 57 -8.69 15.76 2.23
CA ASN A 57 -9.61 16.88 2.08
C ASN A 57 -9.93 17.21 0.61
N LYS A 58 -10.32 16.18 -0.16
CA LYS A 58 -10.67 16.27 -1.59
C LYS A 58 -9.54 16.74 -2.51
N LYS A 59 -8.29 16.63 -2.07
CA LYS A 59 -7.10 16.99 -2.84
C LYS A 59 -6.08 15.85 -2.81
N TYR A 60 -5.25 15.80 -3.85
CA TYR A 60 -4.11 14.90 -3.96
C TYR A 60 -2.82 15.63 -3.59
N TRP A 61 -1.93 14.92 -2.92
CA TRP A 61 -0.66 15.43 -2.41
C TRP A 61 0.44 14.38 -2.64
N ILE A 62 1.69 14.83 -2.71
CA ILE A 62 2.87 13.97 -2.64
C ILE A 62 3.55 14.25 -1.29
N PRO A 63 3.76 13.24 -0.44
CA PRO A 63 4.42 13.44 0.85
C PRO A 63 5.89 13.77 0.59
N ARG A 64 6.36 14.89 1.17
CA ARG A 64 7.78 15.24 1.16
C ARG A 64 8.39 14.89 2.51
N PRO A 65 9.66 14.44 2.55
CA PRO A 65 10.37 14.25 3.81
C PRO A 65 10.30 15.53 4.65
N ALA A 66 10.16 15.37 5.97
CA ALA A 66 10.38 16.49 6.88
C ALA A 66 11.87 16.87 6.81
N GLU A 67 12.16 18.17 6.73
CA GLU A 67 13.52 18.73 6.82
C GLU A 67 14.21 18.34 8.12
#